data_AF-A0A368KT34-F1
#
_entry.id   AF-A0A368KT34-F1
#
_cell.length_a   1.000
_cell.length_b   1.000
_cell.length_c   1.000
_cell.angle_alpha   90.00
_cell.angle_beta   90.00
_cell.angle_gamma   90.00
#
_symmetry.space_group_name_H-M   'P 1'
#
loop_
_entity.id
_entity.type
_entity.pdbx_description
1 polymer ?
#
loop_
_entity_poly.entity_id
_entity_poly.type
_entity_poly.pdbx_seq_one_letter_code
_entity_poly.pdbx_strand_id
1 'polypeptide(L)'
;MKKTVLIADDNADIVDILKRRCETLGLNVIVANNAMEALTKAEAYQPEAIMLDVNMPHGNGLSVCEMLTHHEQLSSIPVIVLTGNTSSEVVKRCHQLCAFYIPKTTDIWSQIEPVLCDLLKITPMKDTPDVNTEEDASANCVAMLDRVFSILGAEINRNTETEMECAVEEDAAPWVLTIEDDEDVAFTLRRRLQEVGINAVNANEGTEGYRHAFMSVPTAIILDYELPGGNGAYVMRRLKESPVTASIPVIVLTGRKEGYIERQMRSMGASAFYNKPIPWQQVQETLSNLVPAAFAN
;
A
#
# COMPACT_ATOMS: atom_id res chain seq x y z
N MET A 1 -4.69 15.26 20.07
CA MET A 1 -4.46 13.97 20.75
C MET A 1 -3.38 13.22 20.00
N LYS A 2 -2.59 12.40 20.69
CA LYS A 2 -1.53 11.57 20.09
C LYS A 2 -2.21 10.49 19.24
N LYS A 3 -1.83 10.32 17.98
CA LYS A 3 -2.36 9.24 17.13
C LYS A 3 -1.89 7.88 17.67
N THR A 4 -2.73 6.88 17.58
CA THR A 4 -2.52 5.55 18.12
C THR A 4 -2.31 4.52 17.00
N VAL A 5 -1.32 3.66 17.17
CA VAL A 5 -1.05 2.52 16.30
C VAL A 5 -1.14 1.24 17.12
N LEU A 6 -1.81 0.23 16.57
CA LEU A 6 -1.81 -1.11 17.13
C LEU A 6 -0.74 -1.96 16.42
N ILE A 7 0.15 -2.60 17.17
CA ILE A 7 1.13 -3.56 16.67
C ILE A 7 0.75 -4.93 17.18
N ALA A 8 0.55 -5.88 16.28
CA ALA A 8 0.16 -7.26 16.59
C ALA A 8 1.21 -8.22 16.02
N ASP A 9 2.11 -8.72 16.87
CA ASP A 9 3.19 -9.64 16.51
C ASP A 9 3.56 -10.45 17.76
N ASP A 10 3.84 -11.74 17.61
CA ASP A 10 4.17 -12.62 18.74
C ASP A 10 5.64 -12.56 19.13
N ASN A 11 6.49 -12.00 18.26
CA ASN A 11 7.89 -11.77 18.53
C ASN A 11 8.08 -10.48 19.35
N ALA A 12 8.29 -10.64 20.66
CA ALA A 12 8.49 -9.54 21.60
C ALA A 12 9.63 -8.57 21.20
N ASP A 13 10.71 -9.07 20.60
CA ASP A 13 11.84 -8.24 20.20
C ASP A 13 11.46 -7.30 19.03
N ILE A 14 10.73 -7.83 18.04
CA ILE A 14 10.21 -7.03 16.91
C ILE A 14 9.23 -5.97 17.43
N VAL A 15 8.30 -6.38 18.28
CA VAL A 15 7.31 -5.49 18.91
C VAL A 15 8.00 -4.34 19.64
N ASP A 16 8.98 -4.63 20.48
CA ASP A 16 9.67 -3.62 21.29
C ASP A 16 10.42 -2.60 20.41
N ILE A 17 11.04 -3.06 19.33
CA ILE A 17 11.76 -2.19 18.38
C ILE A 17 10.79 -1.29 17.63
N LEU A 18 9.72 -1.87 17.05
CA LEU A 18 8.72 -1.11 16.31
C LEU A 18 7.98 -0.11 17.21
N LYS A 19 7.68 -0.51 18.45
CA LYS A 19 7.09 0.36 19.45
C LYS A 19 7.96 1.60 19.71
N ARG A 20 9.24 1.43 20.00
CA ARG A 20 10.16 2.56 20.28
C ARG A 20 10.25 3.51 19.09
N ARG A 21 10.33 2.98 17.87
CA ARG A 21 10.38 3.76 16.63
C ARG A 21 9.09 4.56 16.41
N CYS A 22 7.93 3.95 16.57
CA CYS A 22 6.64 4.64 16.52
C CYS A 22 6.53 5.73 17.60
N GLU A 23 6.99 5.46 18.83
CA GLU A 23 7.02 6.45 19.90
C GLU A 23 7.88 7.68 19.55
N THR A 24 8.99 7.48 18.82
CA THR A 24 9.86 8.55 18.31
C THR A 24 9.14 9.43 17.28
N LEU A 25 8.21 8.86 16.50
CA LEU A 25 7.31 9.62 15.62
C LEU A 25 6.19 10.35 16.37
N GLY A 26 6.18 10.31 17.70
CA GLY A 26 5.12 10.92 18.49
C GLY A 26 3.81 10.15 18.40
N LEU A 27 3.85 8.83 18.22
CA LEU A 27 2.69 7.94 18.26
C LEU A 27 2.47 7.30 19.62
N ASN A 28 1.21 7.01 19.96
CA ASN A 28 0.84 6.09 21.00
C ASN A 28 0.82 4.67 20.43
N VAL A 29 1.32 3.69 21.17
CA VAL A 29 1.42 2.31 20.67
C VAL A 29 0.67 1.37 21.59
N ILE A 30 -0.22 0.58 21.00
CA ILE A 30 -0.91 -0.53 21.64
C ILE A 30 -0.30 -1.81 21.05
N VAL A 31 -0.08 -2.81 21.89
CA VAL A 31 0.51 -4.09 21.48
C VAL A 31 -0.51 -5.21 21.64
N ALA A 32 -0.51 -6.19 20.73
CA ALA A 32 -1.18 -7.46 20.86
C ALA A 32 -0.21 -8.60 20.49
N ASN A 33 -0.31 -9.75 21.15
CA ASN A 33 0.61 -10.88 20.92
C ASN A 33 -0.05 -12.04 20.16
N ASN A 34 -1.31 -11.87 19.76
CA ASN A 34 -2.08 -12.85 18.97
C ASN A 34 -3.27 -12.19 18.27
N ALA A 35 -3.87 -12.94 17.35
CA ALA A 35 -5.00 -12.50 16.52
C ALA A 35 -6.23 -12.02 17.30
N MET A 36 -6.63 -12.76 18.35
CA MET A 36 -7.82 -12.44 19.14
C MET A 36 -7.63 -11.16 19.94
N GLU A 37 -6.45 -11.00 20.54
CA GLU A 37 -6.08 -9.80 21.28
C GLU A 37 -6.01 -8.58 20.35
N ALA A 38 -5.50 -8.75 19.13
CA ALA A 38 -5.45 -7.69 18.13
C ALA A 38 -6.86 -7.18 17.78
N LEU A 39 -7.81 -8.07 17.50
CA LEU A 39 -9.19 -7.68 17.19
C LEU A 39 -9.87 -6.98 18.39
N THR A 40 -9.75 -7.58 19.58
CA THR A 40 -10.33 -7.01 20.81
C THR A 40 -9.80 -5.60 21.08
N LYS A 41 -8.49 -5.38 20.88
CA LYS A 41 -7.86 -4.06 21.06
C LYS A 41 -8.20 -3.10 19.94
N ALA A 42 -8.33 -3.56 18.70
CA ALA A 42 -8.79 -2.71 17.60
C ALA A 42 -10.20 -2.18 17.86
N GLU A 43 -11.11 -3.01 18.35
CA GLU A 43 -12.47 -2.60 18.74
C GLU A 43 -12.47 -1.62 19.92
N ALA A 44 -11.69 -1.91 20.96
CA ALA A 44 -11.68 -1.11 22.18
C ALA A 44 -11.03 0.27 22.02
N TYR A 45 -9.99 0.36 21.18
CA TYR A 45 -9.16 1.56 21.10
C TYR A 45 -9.24 2.30 19.76
N GLN A 46 -9.82 1.69 18.72
CA GLN A 46 -9.98 2.26 17.37
C GLN A 46 -8.72 3.01 16.88
N PRO A 47 -7.60 2.29 16.72
CA PRO A 47 -6.34 2.91 16.32
C PRO A 47 -6.43 3.49 14.91
N GLU A 48 -5.60 4.48 14.61
CA GLU A 48 -5.54 5.10 13.29
C GLU A 48 -4.75 4.27 12.27
N ALA A 49 -3.98 3.27 12.71
CA ALA A 49 -3.36 2.25 11.87
C ALA A 49 -3.10 0.96 12.65
N ILE A 50 -3.06 -0.18 11.95
CA ILE A 50 -2.72 -1.49 12.52
C ILE A 50 -1.51 -2.05 11.78
N MET A 51 -0.50 -2.52 12.50
CA MET A 51 0.61 -3.33 12.00
C MET A 51 0.42 -4.76 12.50
N LEU A 52 0.42 -5.74 11.60
CA LEU A 52 -0.09 -7.07 11.90
C LEU A 52 0.79 -8.16 11.29
N ASP A 53 1.36 -9.02 12.11
CA ASP A 53 2.07 -10.20 11.64
C ASP A 53 1.13 -11.25 11.05
N VAL A 54 1.59 -11.94 10.00
CA VAL A 54 0.86 -13.07 9.41
C VAL A 54 0.92 -14.31 10.29
N ASN A 55 2.08 -14.61 10.87
CA ASN A 55 2.39 -15.89 11.51
C ASN A 55 2.33 -15.81 13.04
N MET A 56 1.15 -15.52 13.59
CA MET A 56 0.95 -15.47 15.04
C MET A 56 0.45 -16.82 15.62
N PRO A 57 0.78 -17.17 16.88
CA PRO A 57 0.22 -18.32 17.58
C PRO A 57 -1.30 -18.18 17.74
N HIS A 58 -2.01 -19.30 17.61
CA HIS A 58 -3.48 -19.39 17.80
C HIS A 58 -4.31 -18.52 16.82
N GLY A 59 -3.79 -18.21 15.63
CA GLY A 59 -4.52 -17.54 14.55
C GLY A 59 -3.68 -17.32 13.28
N ASN A 60 -4.25 -16.67 12.28
CA ASN A 60 -3.53 -16.19 11.09
C ASN A 60 -3.82 -14.69 10.95
N GLY A 61 -2.79 -13.85 10.80
CA GLY A 61 -2.95 -12.40 10.59
C GLY A 61 -3.83 -12.05 9.38
N LEU A 62 -3.86 -12.91 8.37
CA LEU A 62 -4.77 -12.74 7.23
C LEU A 62 -6.25 -12.91 7.61
N SER A 63 -6.57 -13.80 8.55
CA SER A 63 -7.93 -13.94 9.07
C SER A 63 -8.36 -12.72 9.88
N VAL A 64 -7.44 -12.08 10.59
CA VAL A 64 -7.71 -10.80 11.27
C VAL A 64 -7.96 -9.70 10.24
N CYS A 65 -7.15 -9.62 9.17
CA CYS A 65 -7.43 -8.70 8.06
C CYS A 65 -8.83 -8.91 7.48
N GLU A 66 -9.22 -10.16 7.19
CA GLU A 66 -10.57 -10.52 6.72
C GLU A 66 -11.67 -10.06 7.67
N MET A 67 -11.49 -10.24 8.98
CA MET A 67 -12.48 -9.80 9.96
C MET A 67 -12.57 -8.27 10.00
N LEU A 68 -11.45 -7.56 9.95
CA LEU A 68 -11.41 -6.10 9.94
C LEU A 68 -12.08 -5.53 8.69
N THR A 69 -11.87 -6.12 7.50
CA THR A 69 -12.50 -5.64 6.26
C THR A 69 -14.02 -5.74 6.27
N HIS A 70 -14.59 -6.72 6.99
CA HIS A 70 -16.04 -6.90 7.10
C HIS A 70 -16.67 -6.17 8.29
N HIS A 71 -15.86 -5.49 9.12
CA HIS A 71 -16.35 -4.80 10.32
C HIS A 71 -16.72 -3.35 10.01
N GLU A 72 -17.96 -2.95 10.31
CA GLU A 72 -18.51 -1.63 9.93
C GLU A 72 -17.65 -0.44 10.38
N GLN A 73 -17.05 -0.53 11.58
CA GLN A 73 -16.26 0.56 12.16
C GLN A 73 -14.75 0.43 11.94
N LEU A 74 -14.23 -0.76 11.64
CA LEU A 74 -12.78 -1.02 11.59
C LEU A 74 -12.27 -1.19 10.17
N SER A 75 -13.16 -1.40 9.18
CA SER A 75 -12.83 -1.54 7.76
C SER A 75 -12.13 -0.32 7.15
N SER A 76 -12.29 0.85 7.78
CA SER A 76 -11.62 2.09 7.37
C SER A 76 -10.19 2.24 7.90
N ILE A 77 -9.78 1.41 8.87
CA ILE A 77 -8.47 1.48 9.49
C ILE A 77 -7.44 0.84 8.54
N PRO A 78 -6.36 1.55 8.17
CA PRO A 78 -5.33 0.97 7.33
C PRO A 78 -4.55 -0.12 8.08
N VAL A 79 -4.37 -1.27 7.41
CA VAL A 79 -3.63 -2.43 7.94
C VAL A 79 -2.33 -2.65 7.16
N ILE A 80 -1.22 -2.73 7.89
CA ILE A 80 0.14 -3.01 7.43
C ILE A 80 0.51 -4.43 7.90
N VAL A 81 0.41 -5.40 7.00
CA VAL A 81 0.79 -6.78 7.22
C VAL A 81 2.31 -6.93 7.20
N LEU A 82 2.89 -7.54 8.22
CA LEU A 82 4.30 -7.91 8.27
C LEU A 82 4.42 -9.42 8.01
N THR A 83 5.22 -9.84 7.04
CA THR A 83 5.34 -11.27 6.72
C THR A 83 6.78 -11.71 6.49
N GLY A 84 7.18 -12.83 7.12
CA GLY A 84 8.43 -13.52 6.78
C GLY A 84 8.31 -14.43 5.56
N ASN A 85 7.08 -14.66 5.07
CA ASN A 85 6.78 -15.52 3.94
C ASN A 85 6.16 -14.69 2.80
N THR A 86 6.91 -14.51 1.72
CA THR A 86 6.51 -13.77 0.51
C THR A 86 6.00 -14.69 -0.60
N SER A 87 5.55 -15.90 -0.26
CA SER A 87 4.93 -16.79 -1.24
C SER A 87 3.80 -16.09 -2.01
N SER A 88 3.67 -16.46 -3.28
CA SER A 88 2.69 -15.87 -4.18
C SER A 88 1.25 -15.98 -3.66
N GLU A 89 0.93 -16.96 -2.83
CA GLU A 89 -0.38 -17.14 -2.21
C GLU A 89 -0.65 -16.10 -1.11
N VAL A 90 0.31 -15.84 -0.21
CA VAL A 90 0.20 -14.82 0.84
C VAL A 90 0.07 -13.44 0.22
N VAL A 91 0.90 -13.14 -0.78
CA VAL A 91 0.87 -11.86 -1.50
C VAL A 91 -0.49 -11.67 -2.20
N LYS A 92 -0.98 -12.68 -2.95
CA LYS A 92 -2.32 -12.64 -3.57
C LYS A 92 -3.44 -12.40 -2.56
N ARG A 93 -3.35 -13.02 -1.38
CA ARG A 93 -4.36 -12.86 -0.32
C ARG A 93 -4.29 -11.46 0.32
N CYS A 94 -3.11 -10.92 0.57
CA CYS A 94 -2.95 -9.51 1.00
C CYS A 94 -3.56 -8.53 -0.01
N HIS A 95 -3.37 -8.78 -1.32
CA HIS A 95 -4.00 -7.96 -2.36
C HIS A 95 -5.52 -8.03 -2.35
N GLN A 96 -6.11 -9.22 -2.19
CA GLN A 96 -7.56 -9.40 -2.12
C GLN A 96 -8.17 -8.70 -0.90
N LEU A 97 -7.49 -8.78 0.24
CA LEU A 97 -7.90 -8.13 1.49
C LEU A 97 -7.53 -6.65 1.53
N CYS A 98 -6.83 -6.19 0.49
CA CYS A 98 -6.43 -4.82 0.34
C CYS A 98 -5.68 -4.34 1.60
N ALA A 99 -4.73 -5.17 2.03
CA ALA A 99 -3.83 -4.89 3.13
C ALA A 99 -2.44 -4.57 2.56
N PHE A 100 -1.78 -3.55 3.09
CA PHE A 100 -0.40 -3.24 2.74
C PHE A 100 0.49 -4.35 3.31
N TYR A 101 1.48 -4.87 2.58
CA TYR A 101 2.36 -5.93 3.11
C TYR A 101 3.83 -5.51 3.04
N ILE A 102 4.58 -5.77 4.11
CA ILE A 102 6.02 -5.55 4.19
C ILE A 102 6.70 -6.87 4.53
N PRO A 103 7.69 -7.31 3.73
CA PRO A 103 8.54 -8.43 4.10
C PRO A 103 9.33 -8.13 5.38
N LYS A 104 9.32 -9.05 6.34
CA LYS A 104 10.13 -8.98 7.55
C LYS A 104 11.61 -9.11 7.16
N THR A 105 12.29 -7.98 7.06
CA THR A 105 13.71 -7.87 6.70
C THR A 105 14.50 -7.22 7.83
N THR A 106 15.83 -7.19 7.69
CA THR A 106 16.73 -6.54 8.64
C THR A 106 16.56 -5.02 8.73
N ASP A 107 15.92 -4.41 7.74
CA ASP A 107 15.63 -2.97 7.72
C ASP A 107 14.15 -2.74 7.47
N ILE A 108 13.30 -3.48 8.20
CA ILE A 108 11.85 -3.39 8.04
C ILE A 108 11.32 -1.97 8.31
N TRP A 109 12.00 -1.21 9.16
CA TRP A 109 11.58 0.15 9.54
C TRP A 109 11.65 1.14 8.38
N SER A 110 12.67 1.08 7.52
CA SER A 110 12.79 2.00 6.38
C SER A 110 11.63 1.87 5.38
N GLN A 111 10.97 0.72 5.37
CA GLN A 111 9.75 0.48 4.60
C GLN A 111 8.47 0.90 5.35
N ILE A 112 8.42 0.68 6.67
CA ILE A 112 7.27 1.03 7.52
C ILE A 112 7.12 2.54 7.65
N GLU A 113 8.21 3.25 7.94
CA GLU A 113 8.18 4.67 8.31
C GLU A 113 7.52 5.57 7.26
N PRO A 114 7.91 5.52 5.97
CA PRO A 114 7.30 6.37 4.95
C PRO A 114 5.79 6.13 4.81
N VAL A 115 5.38 4.86 4.93
CA VAL A 115 3.98 4.45 4.79
C VAL A 115 3.17 4.92 5.98
N LEU A 116 3.69 4.73 7.19
CA LEU A 116 3.03 5.16 8.42
C LEU A 116 2.91 6.70 8.48
N CYS A 117 3.97 7.41 8.10
CA CYS A 117 3.96 8.87 7.98
C CYS A 117 2.93 9.36 6.96
N ASP A 118 2.81 8.70 5.80
CA ASP A 118 1.82 9.09 4.80
C ASP A 118 0.38 8.77 5.23
N LEU A 119 0.13 7.56 5.75
CA LEU A 119 -1.20 7.13 6.23
C LEU A 119 -1.70 8.05 7.35
N LEU A 120 -0.82 8.34 8.30
CA LEU A 120 -1.16 9.14 9.47
C LEU A 120 -0.91 10.64 9.26
N LYS A 121 -0.41 11.08 8.10
CA LYS A 121 -0.08 12.49 7.83
C LYS A 121 0.81 13.10 8.93
N ILE A 122 1.82 12.36 9.35
CA ILE A 122 2.80 12.75 10.37
C ILE A 122 4.12 13.03 9.68
N THR A 123 4.81 14.10 10.08
CA THR A 123 6.16 14.39 9.60
C THR A 123 7.15 13.81 10.61
N PRO A 124 8.16 13.03 10.18
CA PRO A 124 9.18 12.55 11.10
C PRO A 124 9.89 13.76 11.72
N MET A 125 10.15 13.71 13.02
CA MET A 125 10.97 14.73 13.67
C MET A 125 12.37 14.62 13.09
N LYS A 126 12.76 15.60 12.24
CA LYS A 126 14.15 15.71 11.81
C LYS A 126 14.99 16.07 13.02
N ASP A 127 16.04 15.30 13.25
CA ASP A 127 17.17 15.73 14.06
C ASP A 127 17.63 17.10 13.55
N THR A 128 17.33 18.16 14.29
CA THR A 128 18.12 19.38 14.20
C THR A 128 19.48 19.04 14.80
N PRO A 129 20.60 19.21 14.07
CA PRO A 129 21.92 19.10 14.67
C PRO A 129 22.13 20.37 15.50
N ASP A 130 21.57 20.41 16.72
CA ASP A 130 21.96 21.41 17.68
C ASP A 130 23.14 20.85 18.48
N VAL A 131 24.31 21.38 18.14
CA VAL A 131 25.57 21.09 18.77
C VAL A 131 25.52 21.70 20.18
N ASN A 132 25.71 20.85 21.19
CA ASN A 132 25.92 21.14 22.61
C ASN A 132 24.69 21.10 23.54
N THR A 133 24.24 19.89 23.89
CA THR A 133 23.88 19.56 25.28
C THR A 133 24.10 18.07 25.51
N GLU A 134 24.92 17.74 26.49
CA GLU A 134 25.21 16.39 26.97
C GLU A 134 23.98 15.80 27.67
N GLU A 135 22.91 15.47 26.95
CA GLU A 135 21.74 14.80 27.55
C GLU A 135 20.78 14.26 26.47
N ASP A 136 21.18 13.23 25.71
CA ASP A 136 20.21 12.46 24.91
C ASP A 136 20.64 10.99 24.73
N ALA A 137 20.40 10.17 25.76
CA ALA A 137 20.57 8.72 25.71
C ALA A 137 19.59 8.03 24.74
N SER A 138 18.48 8.71 24.39
CA SER A 138 17.41 8.23 23.49
C SER A 138 17.87 8.10 22.03
N ALA A 139 18.49 9.16 21.47
CA ALA A 139 19.00 9.15 20.09
C ALA A 139 20.12 8.12 19.89
N ASN A 140 20.93 7.89 20.92
CA ASN A 140 21.99 6.90 20.91
C ASN A 140 21.46 5.46 20.93
N CYS A 141 20.27 5.22 21.52
CA CYS A 141 19.65 3.89 21.52
C CYS A 141 19.14 3.48 20.14
N VAL A 142 18.62 4.42 19.35
CA VAL A 142 18.06 4.17 18.02
C VAL A 142 19.19 3.79 17.03
N ALA A 143 20.28 4.56 17.01
CA ALA A 143 21.47 4.24 16.24
C ALA A 143 22.15 2.93 16.71
N MET A 144 22.07 2.62 18.00
CA MET A 144 22.55 1.35 18.55
C MET A 144 21.66 0.17 18.15
N LEU A 145 20.34 0.36 18.05
CA LEU A 145 19.41 -0.64 17.53
C LEU A 145 19.68 -0.95 16.05
N ASP A 146 19.99 0.04 15.22
CA ASP A 146 20.38 -0.17 13.81
C ASP A 146 21.66 -1.03 13.69
N ARG A 147 22.61 -0.82 14.60
CA ARG A 147 23.84 -1.62 14.69
C ARG A 147 23.59 -3.04 15.21
N VAL A 148 22.74 -3.19 16.23
CA VAL A 148 22.34 -4.50 16.77
C VAL A 148 21.58 -5.30 15.71
N PHE A 149 20.72 -4.66 14.90
CA PHE A 149 20.01 -5.30 13.79
C PHE A 149 20.97 -5.80 12.69
N SER A 150 21.98 -5.00 12.37
CA SER A 150 23.02 -5.39 11.42
C SER A 150 23.80 -6.63 11.89
N ILE A 151 23.96 -6.80 13.21
CA ILE A 151 24.71 -7.92 13.82
C ILE A 151 23.82 -9.16 13.95
N LEU A 152 22.62 -9.03 14.50
CA LEU A 152 21.68 -10.15 14.67
C LEU A 152 21.16 -10.69 13.32
N GLY A 153 21.04 -9.83 12.31
CA GLY A 153 20.65 -10.20 10.95
C GLY A 153 21.65 -11.15 10.25
N ALA A 154 22.93 -11.11 10.64
CA ALA A 154 23.94 -12.03 10.12
C ALA A 154 23.81 -13.46 10.70
N GLU A 155 23.10 -13.61 11.81
CA GLU A 155 22.98 -14.89 12.52
C GLU A 155 21.74 -15.69 12.08
N ILE A 156 20.72 -15.02 11.55
CA ILE A 156 19.49 -15.65 11.01
C ILE A 156 19.77 -16.31 9.64
N ASN A 157 20.82 -15.89 8.93
CA ASN A 157 21.10 -16.32 7.55
C ASN A 157 22.07 -17.51 7.41
N ARG A 158 22.45 -18.18 8.51
CA ARG A 158 23.51 -19.20 8.47
C ARG A 158 23.09 -20.61 8.04
N ASN A 159 21.83 -20.85 7.71
CA ASN A 159 21.39 -22.14 7.16
C ASN A 159 20.57 -21.95 5.88
N THR A 160 21.28 -21.67 4.79
CA THR A 160 21.22 -22.30 3.46
C THR A 160 21.71 -21.31 2.42
N GLU A 161 23.04 -21.18 2.29
CA GLU A 161 23.63 -20.67 1.07
C GLU A 161 23.46 -21.75 0.00
N THR A 162 22.64 -21.48 -1.00
CA THR A 162 22.91 -21.96 -2.34
C THR A 162 22.85 -20.74 -3.23
N GLU A 163 24.03 -20.33 -3.65
CA GLU A 163 24.25 -19.34 -4.69
C GLU A 163 23.34 -19.70 -5.87
N MET A 164 22.38 -18.84 -6.17
CA MET A 164 21.68 -18.88 -7.44
C MET A 164 21.51 -17.45 -7.92
N GLU A 165 22.19 -17.16 -9.02
CA GLU A 165 22.03 -15.97 -9.83
C GLU A 165 20.53 -15.66 -9.95
N CYS A 166 20.09 -14.51 -9.45
CA CYS A 166 18.73 -14.02 -9.64
C CYS A 166 18.53 -13.75 -11.13
N ALA A 167 18.08 -14.76 -11.87
CA ALA A 167 17.28 -14.55 -13.05
C ALA A 167 16.01 -13.82 -12.61
N VAL A 168 15.82 -12.63 -13.15
CA VAL A 168 14.62 -11.83 -12.95
C VAL A 168 13.48 -12.54 -13.67
N GLU A 169 12.68 -13.33 -12.95
CA GLU A 169 11.42 -13.84 -13.49
C GLU A 169 10.37 -12.71 -13.43
N GLU A 170 10.37 -11.87 -14.46
CA GLU A 170 9.21 -11.08 -14.88
C GLU A 170 8.14 -12.07 -15.39
N ASP A 171 7.05 -12.29 -14.65
CA ASP A 171 5.77 -12.77 -15.22
C ASP A 171 4.62 -12.76 -14.20
N ALA A 172 4.44 -11.62 -13.51
CA ALA A 172 3.12 -11.33 -12.96
C ALA A 172 2.27 -10.76 -14.10
N ALA A 173 1.29 -11.55 -14.59
CA ALA A 173 0.40 -11.14 -15.67
C ALA A 173 -0.13 -9.70 -15.42
N PRO A 174 0.12 -8.75 -16.33
CA PRO A 174 -0.16 -7.35 -16.11
C PRO A 174 -1.64 -7.13 -15.84
N TRP A 175 -1.89 -6.31 -14.83
CA TRP A 175 -3.21 -6.01 -14.36
C TRP A 175 -3.45 -4.50 -14.28
N VAL A 176 -4.69 -4.11 -14.54
CA VAL A 176 -5.14 -2.73 -14.58
C VAL A 176 -6.14 -2.51 -13.46
N LEU A 177 -5.97 -1.40 -12.74
CA LEU A 177 -6.96 -0.94 -11.78
C LEU A 177 -7.92 0.01 -12.49
N THR A 178 -9.21 -0.29 -12.47
CA THR A 178 -10.27 0.62 -12.89
C THR A 178 -10.86 1.30 -11.64
N ILE A 179 -11.07 2.61 -11.69
CA ILE A 179 -11.72 3.39 -10.64
C ILE A 179 -12.95 4.02 -11.27
N GLU A 180 -14.10 3.37 -11.12
CA GLU A 180 -15.35 3.65 -11.83
C GLU A 180 -16.52 3.20 -10.94
N ASP A 181 -17.45 4.10 -10.67
CA ASP A 181 -18.62 3.86 -9.81
C ASP A 181 -19.82 3.26 -10.57
N ASP A 182 -19.90 3.47 -11.88
CA ASP A 182 -20.94 2.87 -12.71
C ASP A 182 -20.61 1.39 -12.99
N GLU A 183 -21.41 0.48 -12.42
CA GLU A 183 -21.22 -0.97 -12.54
C GLU A 183 -21.27 -1.47 -14.00
N ASP A 184 -22.10 -0.86 -14.85
CA ASP A 184 -22.23 -1.26 -16.26
C ASP A 184 -20.97 -0.85 -17.05
N VAL A 185 -20.44 0.33 -16.77
CA VAL A 185 -19.18 0.82 -17.36
C VAL A 185 -18.00 -0.02 -16.87
N ALA A 186 -17.92 -0.27 -15.57
CA ALA A 186 -16.88 -1.09 -14.96
C ALA A 186 -16.90 -2.53 -15.50
N PHE A 187 -18.08 -3.13 -15.61
CA PHE A 187 -18.26 -4.47 -16.21
C PHE A 187 -17.80 -4.50 -17.67
N THR A 188 -18.17 -3.48 -18.44
CA THR A 188 -17.76 -3.35 -19.85
C THR A 188 -16.24 -3.25 -19.99
N LEU A 189 -15.60 -2.37 -19.21
CA LEU A 189 -14.14 -2.20 -19.18
C LEU A 189 -13.44 -3.52 -18.82
N ARG A 190 -13.90 -4.18 -17.74
CA ARG A 190 -13.35 -5.45 -17.30
C ARG A 190 -13.42 -6.50 -18.40
N ARG A 191 -14.56 -6.66 -19.07
CA ARG A 191 -14.73 -7.64 -20.15
C ARG A 191 -13.80 -7.36 -21.32
N ARG A 192 -13.66 -6.09 -21.71
CA ARG A 192 -12.77 -5.67 -22.80
C ARG A 192 -11.29 -5.87 -22.48
N LEU A 193 -10.87 -5.58 -21.25
CA LEU A 193 -9.50 -5.83 -20.79
C LEU A 193 -9.20 -7.33 -20.76
N GLN A 194 -10.16 -8.15 -20.32
CA GLN A 194 -10.02 -9.61 -20.35
C GLN A 194 -9.95 -10.17 -21.77
N GLU A 195 -10.70 -9.62 -22.73
CA GLU A 195 -10.63 -9.99 -24.16
C GLU A 195 -9.21 -9.83 -24.74
N VAL A 196 -8.38 -8.95 -24.16
CA VAL A 196 -6.97 -8.72 -24.56
C VAL A 196 -5.95 -9.31 -23.59
N GLY A 197 -6.38 -10.17 -22.65
CA GLY A 197 -5.48 -10.87 -21.72
C GLY A 197 -5.03 -10.07 -20.50
N ILE A 198 -5.61 -8.89 -20.26
CA ILE A 198 -5.30 -8.05 -19.09
C ILE A 198 -6.26 -8.38 -17.95
N ASN A 199 -5.70 -8.62 -16.76
CA ASN A 199 -6.50 -8.75 -15.54
C ASN A 199 -6.98 -7.36 -15.09
N ALA A 200 -8.25 -7.24 -14.71
CA ALA A 200 -8.80 -5.96 -14.25
C ALA A 200 -9.46 -6.11 -12.88
N VAL A 201 -9.16 -5.17 -11.99
CA VAL A 201 -9.80 -5.02 -10.67
C VAL A 201 -10.49 -3.65 -10.66
N ASN A 202 -11.73 -3.59 -10.21
CA ASN A 202 -12.47 -2.33 -10.07
C ASN A 202 -12.48 -1.85 -8.62
N ALA A 203 -12.37 -0.54 -8.43
CA ALA A 203 -12.75 0.18 -7.23
C ALA A 203 -13.92 1.10 -7.58
N ASN A 204 -14.97 1.08 -6.76
CA ASN A 204 -16.20 1.85 -7.02
C ASN A 204 -16.09 3.29 -6.51
N GLU A 205 -15.06 3.59 -5.70
CA GLU A 205 -14.82 4.91 -5.13
C GLU A 205 -13.36 5.35 -5.32
N GLY A 206 -13.14 6.67 -5.35
CA GLY A 206 -11.81 7.23 -5.55
C GLY A 206 -10.82 6.95 -4.40
N THR A 207 -11.33 6.90 -3.16
CA THR A 207 -10.56 6.56 -1.95
C THR A 207 -10.12 5.10 -1.96
N GLU A 208 -11.05 4.19 -2.28
CA GLU A 208 -10.77 2.78 -2.50
C GLU A 208 -9.75 2.59 -3.63
N GLY A 209 -9.93 3.28 -4.75
CA GLY A 209 -9.03 3.23 -5.88
C GLY A 209 -7.62 3.72 -5.57
N TYR A 210 -7.47 4.86 -4.88
CA TYR A 210 -6.15 5.31 -4.40
C TYR A 210 -5.49 4.27 -3.50
N ARG A 211 -6.27 3.71 -2.57
CA ARG A 211 -5.80 2.67 -1.65
C ARG A 211 -5.31 1.44 -2.44
N HIS A 212 -6.07 0.95 -3.42
CA HIS A 212 -5.68 -0.19 -4.28
C HIS A 212 -4.42 0.11 -5.09
N ALA A 213 -4.32 1.30 -5.66
CA ALA A 213 -3.13 1.72 -6.41
C ALA A 213 -1.90 1.73 -5.50
N PHE A 214 -2.05 2.22 -4.27
CA PHE A 214 -0.98 2.30 -3.29
C PHE A 214 -0.53 0.94 -2.77
N MET A 215 -1.46 -0.01 -2.57
CA MET A 215 -1.15 -1.32 -1.97
C MET A 215 -0.71 -2.38 -2.97
N SER A 216 -1.18 -2.29 -4.21
CA SER A 216 -0.99 -3.36 -5.20
C SER A 216 -0.17 -2.94 -6.42
N VAL A 217 0.14 -1.64 -6.56
CA VAL A 217 0.94 -1.03 -7.64
C VAL A 217 0.56 -1.61 -9.02
N PRO A 218 -0.65 -1.30 -9.53
CA PRO A 218 -1.09 -1.76 -10.83
C PRO A 218 -0.16 -1.30 -11.93
N THR A 219 -0.12 -2.07 -13.02
CA THR A 219 0.64 -1.73 -14.23
C THR A 219 0.11 -0.46 -14.91
N ALA A 220 -1.21 -0.21 -14.81
CA ALA A 220 -1.83 1.05 -15.21
C ALA A 220 -3.16 1.27 -14.46
N ILE A 221 -3.60 2.53 -14.41
CA ILE A 221 -4.88 2.93 -13.82
C ILE A 221 -5.78 3.52 -14.90
N ILE A 222 -7.04 3.08 -14.96
CA ILE A 222 -8.11 3.76 -15.68
C ILE A 222 -9.00 4.44 -14.64
N LEU A 223 -9.03 5.76 -14.66
CA LEU A 223 -9.72 6.59 -13.67
C LEU A 223 -10.90 7.31 -14.32
N ASP A 224 -12.11 7.11 -13.80
CA ASP A 224 -13.21 8.00 -14.12
C ASP A 224 -13.01 9.36 -13.45
N TYR A 225 -13.29 10.42 -14.20
CA TYR A 225 -13.29 11.77 -13.70
C TYR A 225 -14.51 12.03 -12.80
N GLU A 226 -15.66 11.44 -13.13
CA GLU A 226 -16.97 11.72 -12.53
C GLU A 226 -17.38 10.73 -11.43
N LEU A 227 -16.50 10.52 -10.45
CA LEU A 227 -16.82 9.67 -9.30
C LEU A 227 -17.84 10.34 -8.34
N PRO A 228 -18.65 9.58 -7.59
CA PRO A 228 -19.56 10.08 -6.56
C PRO A 228 -18.78 10.85 -5.50
N GLY A 229 -19.30 12.00 -5.07
CA GLY A 229 -18.56 12.92 -4.19
C GLY A 229 -17.47 13.73 -4.91
N GLY A 230 -17.31 13.56 -6.22
CA GLY A 230 -16.58 14.41 -7.17
C GLY A 230 -15.10 14.52 -6.87
N ASN A 231 -14.24 13.64 -7.42
CA ASN A 231 -12.81 13.76 -7.12
C ASN A 231 -11.81 13.04 -8.06
N GLY A 232 -12.10 12.83 -9.34
CA GLY A 232 -11.09 12.29 -10.28
C GLY A 232 -9.79 13.11 -10.27
N ALA A 233 -9.88 14.45 -10.23
CA ALA A 233 -8.72 15.32 -10.09
C ALA A 233 -7.96 15.15 -8.75
N TYR A 234 -8.67 14.89 -7.65
CA TYR A 234 -8.06 14.65 -6.35
C TYR A 234 -7.37 13.30 -6.27
N VAL A 235 -8.01 12.24 -6.78
CA VAL A 235 -7.39 10.91 -6.87
C VAL A 235 -6.12 11.00 -7.69
N MET A 236 -6.16 11.65 -8.85
CA MET A 236 -4.99 11.90 -9.69
C MET A 236 -3.88 12.63 -8.92
N ARG A 237 -4.21 13.71 -8.21
CA ARG A 237 -3.25 14.44 -7.39
C ARG A 237 -2.62 13.56 -6.32
N ARG A 238 -3.42 12.77 -5.60
CA ARG A 238 -2.92 11.87 -4.54
C ARG A 238 -2.00 10.79 -5.11
N LEU A 239 -2.36 10.20 -6.24
CA LEU A 239 -1.50 9.23 -6.94
C LEU A 239 -0.15 9.87 -7.32
N LYS A 240 -0.15 11.11 -7.79
CA LYS A 240 1.09 11.78 -8.25
C LYS A 240 1.93 12.38 -7.13
N GLU A 241 1.35 12.67 -5.96
CA GLU A 241 2.07 13.12 -4.76
C GLU A 241 2.76 11.98 -4.01
N SER A 242 2.32 10.73 -4.19
CA SER A 242 2.88 9.56 -3.51
C SER A 242 4.05 8.93 -4.30
N PRO A 243 5.26 8.78 -3.72
CA PRO A 243 6.41 8.17 -4.41
C PRO A 243 6.15 6.75 -4.93
N VAL A 244 5.26 6.01 -4.27
CA VAL A 244 4.91 4.61 -4.62
C VAL A 244 4.01 4.55 -5.85
N THR A 245 3.14 5.55 -6.05
CA THR A 245 2.11 5.53 -7.12
C THR A 245 2.35 6.56 -8.22
N ALA A 246 3.28 7.49 -8.03
CA ALA A 246 3.52 8.59 -8.96
C ALA A 246 3.98 8.11 -10.34
N SER A 247 4.73 7.01 -10.40
CA SER A 247 5.21 6.39 -11.65
C SER A 247 4.12 5.65 -12.42
N ILE A 248 3.00 5.29 -11.78
CA ILE A 248 1.95 4.51 -12.41
C ILE A 248 1.28 5.35 -13.52
N PRO A 249 1.17 4.82 -14.75
CA PRO A 249 0.45 5.49 -15.82
C PRO A 249 -1.05 5.56 -15.53
N VAL A 250 -1.65 6.73 -15.77
CA VAL A 250 -3.07 6.97 -15.51
C VAL A 250 -3.77 7.42 -16.79
N ILE A 251 -4.77 6.66 -17.22
CA ILE A 251 -5.70 7.00 -18.30
C ILE A 251 -6.96 7.55 -17.67
N VAL A 252 -7.37 8.75 -18.06
CA VAL A 252 -8.58 9.39 -17.51
C VAL A 252 -9.73 9.23 -18.49
N LEU A 253 -10.89 8.80 -17.99
CA LEU A 253 -12.16 8.79 -18.71
C LEU A 253 -13.06 9.91 -18.16
N THR A 254 -13.88 10.53 -19.00
CA THR A 254 -14.78 11.61 -18.57
C THR A 254 -16.07 11.64 -19.38
N GLY A 255 -17.23 11.88 -18.75
CA GLY A 255 -18.46 12.26 -19.48
C GLY A 255 -18.48 13.73 -19.92
N ARG A 256 -17.63 14.56 -19.31
CA ARG A 256 -17.54 16.01 -19.53
C ARG A 256 -16.73 16.37 -20.76
N LYS A 257 -17.23 17.35 -21.53
CA LYS A 257 -16.62 17.84 -22.78
C LYS A 257 -15.84 19.14 -22.60
N GLU A 258 -15.75 19.63 -21.37
CA GLU A 258 -15.11 20.88 -21.04
C GLU A 258 -13.58 20.76 -21.12
N GLY A 259 -12.96 21.39 -22.13
CA GLY A 259 -11.53 21.25 -22.40
C GLY A 259 -10.59 21.77 -21.29
N TYR A 260 -11.08 22.46 -20.26
CA TYR A 260 -10.24 22.79 -19.10
C TYR A 260 -9.90 21.56 -18.26
N ILE A 261 -10.79 20.56 -18.22
CA ILE A 261 -10.61 19.32 -17.44
C ILE A 261 -9.45 18.52 -18.04
N GLU A 262 -9.45 18.35 -19.37
CA GLU A 262 -8.36 17.68 -20.07
C GLU A 262 -7.01 18.37 -19.80
N ARG A 263 -6.97 19.70 -19.95
CA ARG A 263 -5.75 20.48 -19.66
C ARG A 263 -5.28 20.28 -18.22
N GLN A 264 -6.20 20.32 -17.26
CA GLN A 264 -5.90 20.10 -15.84
C GLN A 264 -5.31 18.71 -15.60
N MET A 265 -5.96 17.65 -16.07
CA MET A 265 -5.52 16.27 -15.83
C MET A 265 -4.17 15.97 -16.51
N ARG A 266 -3.98 16.46 -17.74
CA ARG A 266 -2.68 16.35 -18.44
C ARG A 266 -1.57 17.09 -17.71
N SER A 267 -1.84 18.29 -17.18
CA SER A 267 -0.85 19.05 -16.38
C SER A 267 -0.43 18.34 -15.09
N MET A 268 -1.29 17.47 -14.55
CA MET A 268 -0.99 16.62 -13.39
C MET A 268 -0.27 15.32 -13.78
N GLY A 269 -0.01 15.08 -15.07
CA GLY A 269 0.74 13.92 -15.54
C GLY A 269 -0.13 12.73 -15.95
N ALA A 270 -1.36 12.96 -16.42
CA ALA A 270 -2.18 11.91 -17.03
C ALA A 270 -1.54 11.43 -18.33
N SER A 271 -1.38 10.12 -18.47
CA SER A 271 -0.78 9.49 -19.65
C SER A 271 -1.70 9.62 -20.87
N ALA A 272 -3.02 9.53 -20.65
CA ALA A 272 -4.02 9.77 -21.67
C ALA A 272 -5.33 10.28 -21.08
N PHE A 273 -6.18 10.82 -21.94
CA PHE A 273 -7.47 11.40 -21.59
C PHE A 273 -8.48 11.13 -22.70
N TYR A 274 -9.64 10.56 -22.35
CA TYR A 274 -10.69 10.18 -23.30
C TYR A 274 -12.09 10.56 -22.81
N ASN A 275 -12.95 10.96 -23.74
CA ASN A 275 -14.36 11.23 -23.45
C ASN A 275 -15.18 9.94 -23.57
N LYS A 276 -16.15 9.75 -22.66
CA LYS A 276 -17.22 8.75 -22.77
C LYS A 276 -18.17 9.20 -23.90
N PRO A 277 -18.68 8.29 -24.76
CA PRO A 277 -18.53 6.83 -24.71
C PRO A 277 -17.11 6.36 -24.99
N ILE A 278 -16.66 5.35 -24.24
CA ILE A 278 -15.25 4.95 -24.15
C ILE A 278 -14.72 4.53 -25.53
N PRO A 279 -13.71 5.22 -26.09
CA PRO A 279 -13.10 4.85 -27.36
C PRO A 279 -12.14 3.67 -27.16
N TRP A 280 -12.69 2.46 -27.09
CA TRP A 280 -11.93 1.25 -26.72
C TRP A 280 -10.63 1.05 -27.52
N GLN A 281 -10.65 1.29 -28.84
CA GLN A 281 -9.45 1.17 -29.66
C GLN A 281 -8.30 2.08 -29.20
N GLN A 282 -8.60 3.32 -28.82
CA GLN A 282 -7.59 4.29 -28.36
C GLN A 282 -7.08 3.96 -26.95
N VAL A 283 -7.98 3.49 -26.08
CA VAL A 283 -7.62 3.01 -24.74
C VAL A 283 -6.69 1.79 -24.84
N GLN A 284 -7.04 0.83 -25.70
CA GLN A 284 -6.25 -0.37 -25.94
C GLN A 284 -4.87 -0.04 -26.51
N GLU A 285 -4.79 0.82 -27.54
CA GLU A 285 -3.53 1.28 -28.12
C GLU A 285 -2.64 1.94 -27.05
N THR A 286 -3.23 2.80 -26.22
CA THR A 286 -2.51 3.45 -25.12
C THR A 286 -2.01 2.46 -24.10
N LEU A 287 -2.84 1.49 -23.68
CA LEU A 287 -2.41 0.44 -22.76
C LEU A 287 -1.29 -0.41 -23.37
N SER A 288 -1.32 -0.69 -24.67
CA SER A 288 -0.23 -1.42 -25.34
C SER A 288 1.08 -0.67 -25.38
N ASN A 289 1.04 0.65 -25.48
CA ASN A 289 2.24 1.49 -25.44
C ASN A 289 2.77 1.67 -24.01
N LEU A 290 1.88 1.76 -23.02
CA LEU A 290 2.24 1.99 -21.62
C LEU A 290 2.62 0.69 -20.89
N VAL A 291 2.09 -0.45 -21.33
CA VAL A 291 2.32 -1.77 -20.74
C VAL A 291 2.68 -2.79 -21.83
N PRO A 292 3.85 -2.68 -22.49
CA PRO A 292 4.20 -3.53 -23.64
C PRO A 292 4.25 -5.03 -23.29
N ALA A 293 4.67 -5.36 -22.07
CA ALA A 293 4.71 -6.73 -21.56
C ALA A 293 3.32 -7.40 -21.51
N ALA A 294 2.22 -6.63 -21.49
CA ALA A 294 0.86 -7.15 -21.48
C ALA A 294 0.35 -7.67 -22.82
N PHE A 295 1.00 -7.26 -23.92
CA PHE A 295 0.53 -7.52 -25.28
C PHE A 295 1.53 -8.34 -26.10
N ALA A 296 2.53 -8.94 -25.44
CA ALA A 296 3.63 -9.67 -26.09
C ALA A 296 3.34 -11.15 -26.41
N ASN A 297 2.06 -11.56 -26.44
CA ASN A 297 1.64 -12.91 -26.86
C ASN A 297 1.23 -12.97 -28.33
#